data_AF-A0A5R9LNS9-F1
#
_entry.id   AF-A0A5R9LNS9-F1
#
_cell.length_a   1.000
_cell.length_b   1.000
_cell.length_c   1.000
_cell.angle_alpha   90.00
_cell.angle_beta   90.00
_cell.angle_gamma   90.00
#
_symmetry.space_group_name_H-M   'P 1'
#
loop_
_entity.id
_entity.type
_entity.pdbx_description
1 polymer ?
#
loop_
_entity_poly.entity_id
_entity_poly.type
_entity_poly.pdbx_seq_one_letter_code
_entity_poly.pdbx_strand_id
1 'polypeptide(L)'
;MSSNSVPDPTSVRDREAVEHVLGRPLDQHWPAAALTPGSRVSVLRDAEWDGPWQCEFLGAIDALGAPEPVRHPHARSGELVYWVSFDEPHYDAAGNGPYRKAQIWDRYLQPKA
;
A
#
# COMPACT_ATOMS: atom_id res chain seq x y z
N MET A 1 -11.47 -25.66 -3.63
CA MET A 1 -12.35 -24.91 -4.56
C MET A 1 -11.76 -23.51 -4.64
N SER A 2 -10.99 -23.22 -5.69
CA SER A 2 -10.37 -21.92 -5.87
C SER A 2 -11.41 -20.96 -6.45
N SER A 3 -11.88 -20.00 -5.65
CA SER A 3 -12.71 -18.92 -6.17
C SER A 3 -11.84 -18.02 -7.04
N ASN A 4 -11.96 -18.16 -8.36
CA ASN A 4 -11.51 -17.14 -9.30
C ASN A 4 -12.47 -15.95 -9.17
N SER A 5 -12.23 -15.09 -8.18
CA SER A 5 -12.88 -13.78 -8.12
C SER A 5 -12.37 -12.97 -9.31
N VAL A 6 -13.25 -12.66 -10.26
CA VAL A 6 -12.96 -11.73 -11.35
C VAL A 6 -12.56 -10.40 -10.70
N PRO A 7 -11.39 -9.83 -11.03
CA PRO A 7 -10.98 -8.55 -10.46
C PRO A 7 -12.00 -7.48 -10.84
N ASP A 8 -12.35 -6.64 -9.87
CA ASP A 8 -13.22 -5.48 -10.08
C ASP A 8 -12.68 -4.64 -11.26
N PRO A 9 -13.50 -4.27 -12.24
CA PRO A 9 -13.08 -3.44 -13.38
C PRO A 9 -12.45 -2.11 -12.96
N THR A 10 -12.76 -1.58 -11.78
CA THR A 10 -12.08 -0.39 -11.25
C THR A 10 -10.62 -0.68 -10.90
N SER A 11 -10.35 -1.81 -10.22
CA SER A 11 -9.00 -2.24 -9.86
C SER A 11 -8.09 -2.49 -11.07
N VAL A 12 -8.66 -2.97 -12.19
CA VAL A 12 -7.90 -3.15 -13.45
C VAL A 12 -7.49 -1.79 -14.02
N ARG A 13 -8.42 -0.83 -14.08
CA ARG A 13 -8.13 0.53 -14.57
C ARG A 13 -7.12 1.26 -13.69
N ASP A 14 -7.24 1.12 -12.38
CA ASP A 14 -6.27 1.67 -11.42
C ASP A 14 -4.86 1.16 -11.73
N ARG A 15 -4.72 -0.16 -11.99
CA ARG A 15 -3.43 -0.77 -12.32
C ARG A 15 -2.87 -0.19 -13.60
N GLU A 16 -3.65 -0.21 -14.68
CA GLU A 16 -3.22 0.31 -15.98
C GLU A 16 -2.78 1.79 -15.89
N ALA A 17 -3.53 2.60 -15.14
CA ALA A 17 -3.19 4.01 -14.93
C ALA A 17 -1.86 4.16 -14.17
N VAL A 18 -1.66 3.39 -13.10
CA VAL A 18 -0.42 3.45 -12.31
C VAL A 18 0.77 2.95 -13.11
N GLU A 19 0.64 1.83 -13.82
CA GLU A 19 1.69 1.29 -14.69
C GLU A 19 2.08 2.26 -15.81
N HIS A 20 1.09 2.94 -16.39
CA HIS A 20 1.33 3.99 -17.39
C HIS A 20 2.16 5.14 -16.82
N VAL A 21 1.82 5.63 -15.62
CA VAL A 21 2.57 6.71 -14.95
C VAL A 21 3.98 6.26 -14.57
N LEU A 22 4.14 5.01 -14.12
CA LEU A 22 5.44 4.45 -13.74
C LEU A 22 6.30 4.06 -14.96
N GLY A 23 5.71 3.93 -16.14
CA GLY A 23 6.38 3.44 -17.35
C GLY A 23 6.81 1.98 -17.27
N ARG A 24 6.23 1.19 -16.36
CA ARG A 24 6.53 -0.23 -16.16
C ARG A 24 5.33 -0.98 -15.56
N PRO A 25 5.21 -2.30 -15.81
CA PRO A 25 4.23 -3.12 -15.11
C PRO A 25 4.54 -3.21 -13.60
N LEU A 26 3.49 -3.33 -12.78
CA LEU A 26 3.62 -3.61 -11.36
C LEU A 26 3.93 -5.09 -11.15
N ASP A 27 4.79 -5.41 -10.19
CA ASP A 27 5.02 -6.81 -9.83
C ASP A 27 3.71 -7.45 -9.34
N GLN A 28 3.51 -8.71 -9.71
CA GLN A 28 2.35 -9.51 -9.32
C GLN A 28 2.78 -10.76 -8.53
N HIS A 29 4.08 -10.99 -8.35
CA HIS A 29 4.60 -12.12 -7.60
C HIS A 29 4.59 -11.83 -6.11
N TRP A 30 3.59 -12.36 -5.40
CA TRP A 30 3.43 -12.11 -3.97
C TRP A 30 4.46 -12.89 -3.14
N PRO A 31 5.30 -12.24 -2.32
CA PRO A 31 6.21 -12.95 -1.43
C PRO A 31 5.45 -13.75 -0.37
N ALA A 32 5.86 -14.99 -0.11
CA ALA A 32 5.13 -15.90 0.80
C ALA A 32 4.99 -15.40 2.24
N ALA A 33 5.93 -14.57 2.72
CA ALA A 33 5.93 -14.00 4.06
C ALA A 33 5.30 -12.60 4.13
N ALA A 34 4.85 -12.03 3.00
CA ALA A 34 4.27 -10.70 2.95
C ALA A 34 2.79 -10.71 3.39
N LEU A 35 2.31 -9.57 3.88
CA LEU A 35 0.88 -9.38 4.14
C LEU A 35 0.08 -9.61 2.85
N THR A 36 -0.97 -10.41 2.93
CA THR A 36 -1.78 -10.78 1.75
C THR A 36 -2.77 -9.67 1.40
N PRO A 37 -3.22 -9.56 0.13
CA PRO A 37 -4.31 -8.67 -0.23
C PRO A 37 -5.53 -8.86 0.67
N GLY A 38 -6.17 -7.76 1.05
CA GLY A 38 -7.30 -7.73 1.99
C GLY A 38 -6.91 -7.76 3.47
N SER A 39 -5.63 -8.00 3.82
CA SER A 39 -5.18 -7.93 5.21
C SER A 39 -5.44 -6.54 5.77
N ARG A 40 -6.06 -6.49 6.95
CA ARG A 40 -6.43 -5.24 7.64
C ARG A 40 -5.22 -4.66 8.35
N VAL A 41 -4.99 -3.37 8.19
CA VAL A 41 -3.82 -2.67 8.76
C VAL A 41 -4.21 -1.33 9.36
N SER A 42 -3.48 -0.90 10.39
CA SER A 42 -3.34 0.52 10.72
C SER A 42 -2.11 1.08 10.01
N VAL A 43 -2.26 2.23 9.37
CA VAL A 43 -1.16 3.09 8.93
C VAL A 43 -0.74 3.94 10.13
N LEU A 44 0.50 3.74 10.57
CA LEU A 44 1.06 4.39 11.75
C LEU A 44 1.81 5.67 11.38
N ARG A 45 1.91 6.59 12.33
CA ARG A 45 2.85 7.71 12.24
C ARG A 45 4.26 7.24 12.57
N ASP A 46 5.25 7.94 12.03
CA ASP A 46 6.62 7.75 12.49
C ASP A 46 6.75 8.31 13.92
N ALA A 47 7.55 7.65 14.76
CA ALA A 47 7.75 8.07 16.14
C ALA A 47 8.78 9.22 16.28
N GLU A 48 9.65 9.37 15.28
CA GLU A 48 10.78 10.31 15.29
C GLU A 48 10.51 11.58 14.47
N TRP A 49 9.51 11.55 13.58
CA TRP A 49 9.07 12.73 12.82
C TRP A 49 7.58 12.60 12.49
N ASP A 50 6.95 13.67 12.00
CA ASP A 50 5.49 13.69 11.83
C ASP A 50 4.95 12.66 10.82
N GLY A 51 5.84 12.02 10.05
CA GLY A 51 5.51 11.03 9.03
C GLY A 51 4.85 11.68 7.81
N PRO A 52 4.57 10.88 6.77
CA PRO A 52 3.91 11.40 5.58
C PRO A 52 2.42 11.71 5.79
N TRP A 53 1.81 11.33 6.91
CA TRP A 53 0.36 11.43 7.15
C TRP A 53 0.03 12.25 8.39
N GLN A 54 -1.09 12.96 8.36
CA GLN A 54 -1.54 13.81 9.47
C GLN A 54 -1.95 13.01 10.72
N CYS A 55 -2.49 11.81 10.51
CA CYS A 55 -3.01 10.96 11.56
C CYS A 55 -2.77 9.48 11.24
N GLU A 56 -2.98 8.62 12.23
CA GLU A 56 -3.09 7.18 12.02
C GLU A 56 -4.49 6.84 11.53
N PHE A 57 -4.59 5.85 10.64
CA PHE A 57 -5.88 5.45 10.07
C PHE A 57 -5.88 3.99 9.63
N LEU A 58 -7.06 3.49 9.28
CA LEU A 58 -7.28 2.10 8.88
C LEU A 58 -7.32 1.95 7.36
N GLY A 59 -6.88 0.78 6.91
CA GLY A 59 -6.97 0.37 5.52
C GLY A 59 -6.78 -1.13 5.34
N ALA A 60 -6.65 -1.53 4.08
CA ALA A 60 -6.35 -2.90 3.68
C ALA A 60 -5.24 -2.94 2.64
N ILE A 61 -4.43 -4.00 2.68
CA ILE A 61 -3.46 -4.30 1.63
C ILE A 61 -4.21 -4.49 0.31
N ASP A 62 -3.85 -3.70 -0.70
CA ASP A 62 -4.51 -3.68 -1.99
C ASP A 62 -3.85 -4.67 -2.96
N ALA A 63 -4.65 -5.29 -3.83
CA ALA A 63 -4.16 -6.23 -4.84
C ALA A 63 -3.58 -5.54 -6.09
N LEU A 64 -3.44 -4.21 -6.10
CA LEU A 64 -2.94 -3.42 -7.23
C LEU A 64 -1.59 -3.95 -7.73
N GLY A 65 -0.67 -4.22 -6.82
CA GLY A 65 0.62 -4.84 -7.10
C GLY A 65 1.18 -5.52 -5.85
N ALA A 66 1.98 -6.55 -6.07
CA ALA A 66 2.74 -7.21 -5.01
C ALA A 66 3.69 -6.22 -4.33
N PRO A 67 3.96 -6.41 -3.03
CA PRO A 67 4.87 -5.54 -2.32
C PRO A 67 6.29 -5.65 -2.87
N GLU A 68 6.94 -4.50 -3.05
CA GLU A 68 8.29 -4.42 -3.62
C GLU A 68 9.33 -4.07 -2.54
N PRO A 69 10.61 -4.42 -2.70
CA PRO A 69 11.66 -3.92 -1.82
C PRO A 69 11.76 -2.39 -1.83
N VAL A 70 11.86 -1.77 -0.66
CA VAL A 70 12.08 -0.33 -0.54
C VAL A 70 13.48 0.03 -1.05
N ARG A 71 13.55 0.78 -2.15
CA ARG A 71 14.80 1.29 -2.72
C ARG A 71 15.13 2.69 -2.19
N HIS A 72 15.46 2.79 -0.91
CA HIS A 72 15.81 4.06 -0.26
C HIS A 72 17.01 3.90 0.69
N PRO A 73 17.89 4.91 0.84
CA PRO A 73 19.04 4.83 1.74
C PRO A 73 18.70 4.53 3.20
N HIS A 74 17.49 4.89 3.64
CA HIS A 74 16.99 4.67 5.01
C HIS A 74 16.13 3.41 5.16
N ALA A 75 16.05 2.57 4.12
CA ALA A 75 15.31 1.32 4.18
C ALA A 75 15.97 0.33 5.16
N ARG A 76 15.17 -0.42 5.90
CA ARG A 76 15.65 -1.57 6.67
C ARG A 76 15.93 -2.74 5.72
N SER A 77 16.83 -3.64 6.12
CA SER A 77 17.11 -4.84 5.31
C SER A 77 15.84 -5.67 5.14
N GLY A 78 15.48 -5.96 3.89
CA GLY A 78 14.28 -6.74 3.54
C GLY A 78 12.97 -5.97 3.66
N GLU A 79 13.00 -4.65 3.87
CA GLU A 79 11.79 -3.86 4.00
C GLU A 79 11.02 -3.78 2.69
N LEU A 80 9.71 -3.92 2.79
CA LEU A 80 8.78 -3.89 1.68
C LEU A 80 7.94 -2.61 1.68
N VAL A 81 7.47 -2.22 0.50
CA VAL A 81 6.42 -1.21 0.32
C VAL A 81 5.18 -1.87 -0.23
N TYR A 82 4.03 -1.57 0.38
CA TYR A 82 2.74 -2.15 0.03
C TYR A 82 1.82 -1.07 -0.55
N TRP A 83 1.01 -1.44 -1.54
CA TRP A 83 -0.18 -0.65 -1.86
C TRP A 83 -1.23 -0.88 -0.77
N VAL A 84 -1.74 0.21 -0.21
CA VAL A 84 -2.78 0.19 0.82
C VAL A 84 -3.95 1.03 0.34
N SER A 85 -5.13 0.44 0.30
CA SER A 85 -6.40 1.15 0.13
C SER A 85 -6.92 1.60 1.49
N PHE A 86 -7.34 2.85 1.58
CA PHE A 86 -7.77 3.46 2.83
C PHE A 86 -9.28 3.28 3.01
N ASP A 87 -9.73 3.08 4.25
CA ASP A 87 -11.18 3.01 4.52
C ASP A 87 -11.87 4.35 4.25
N GLU A 88 -11.18 5.44 4.58
CA GLU A 88 -11.60 6.82 4.33
C GLU A 88 -10.49 7.59 3.59
N PRO A 89 -10.82 8.62 2.80
CA PRO A 89 -9.80 9.45 2.17
C PRO A 89 -9.00 10.27 3.20
N HIS A 90 -7.66 10.26 3.11
CA HIS A 90 -6.77 10.96 4.06
C HIS A 90 -5.84 11.96 3.37
N TYR A 91 -5.51 13.05 4.07
CA TYR A 91 -4.52 14.04 3.63
C TYR A 91 -3.12 13.67 4.14
N ASP A 92 -2.11 13.98 3.35
CA ASP A 92 -0.72 13.90 3.79
C ASP A 92 -0.37 15.04 4.76
N ALA A 93 0.80 14.97 5.39
CA ALA A 93 1.27 15.96 6.36
C ALA A 93 1.41 17.38 5.77
N ALA A 94 1.54 17.52 4.44
CA ALA A 94 1.57 18.81 3.76
C ALA A 94 0.15 19.31 3.37
N GLY A 95 -0.89 18.52 3.65
CA GLY A 95 -2.27 18.86 3.34
C GLY A 95 -2.71 18.50 1.92
N ASN A 96 -1.91 17.75 1.14
CA ASN A 96 -2.34 17.28 -0.17
C ASN A 96 -3.23 16.04 -0.04
N GLY A 97 -4.11 15.84 -1.03
CA GLY A 97 -5.09 14.77 -1.07
C GLY A 97 -6.52 15.29 -1.30
N PRO A 98 -7.56 14.60 -0.79
CA PRO A 98 -7.48 13.41 0.04
C PRO A 98 -7.21 12.16 -0.80
N TYR A 99 -6.21 11.38 -0.40
CA TYR A 99 -5.82 10.14 -1.05
C TYR A 99 -6.69 8.99 -0.59
N ARG A 100 -6.98 8.06 -1.49
CA ARG A 100 -7.72 6.82 -1.18
C ARG A 100 -6.83 5.59 -1.16
N LYS A 101 -5.61 5.73 -1.66
CA LYS A 101 -4.64 4.66 -1.84
C LYS A 101 -3.24 5.25 -1.91
N ALA A 102 -2.27 4.56 -1.33
CA ALA A 102 -0.86 4.95 -1.44
C ALA A 102 0.07 3.74 -1.26
N GLN A 103 1.34 3.95 -1.59
CA GLN A 103 2.42 3.06 -1.22
C GLN A 103 2.91 3.38 0.19
N ILE A 104 2.85 2.41 1.10
CA ILE A 104 3.23 2.55 2.52
C ILE A 104 4.31 1.52 2.85
N TRP A 105 5.38 1.96 3.51
CA TRP A 105 6.46 1.05 3.93
C TRP A 105 6.02 0.17 5.08
N ASP A 106 6.51 -1.07 5.09
CA ASP A 106 6.17 -2.12 6.04
C ASP A 106 6.25 -1.67 7.50
N ARG A 107 7.27 -0.88 7.87
CA ARG A 107 7.44 -0.40 9.25
C ARG A 107 6.30 0.49 9.77
N TYR A 108 5.50 1.07 8.86
CA TYR A 108 4.36 1.92 9.20
C TYR A 108 3.04 1.18 9.09
N LEU A 109 3.06 -0.15 8.93
CA LEU A 109 1.88 -0.98 8.87
C LEU A 109 1.81 -1.88 10.11
N GLN A 110 0.72 -1.75 10.85
CA GLN A 110 0.40 -2.67 11.93
C GLN A 110 -0.78 -3.55 11.52
N PRO A 111 -0.58 -4.85 11.31
CA PRO A 111 -1.67 -5.79 11.05
C PRO A 111 -2.71 -5.79 12.17
N LYS A 112 -3.97 -5.88 11.79
CA LYS A 112 -5.09 -6.11 12.70
C LYS A 112 -5.51 -7.57 12.62
N ALA A 113 -5.74 -8.17 13.79
CA ALA A 113 -6.25 -9.53 13.94
C ALA A 113 -7.76 -9.61 13.65
#